data_AF-A0A5M8PC54-F1
#
_entry.id   AF-A0A5M8PC54-F1
#
_cell.length_a   1.000
_cell.length_b   1.000
_cell.length_c   1.000
_cell.angle_alpha   90.00
_cell.angle_beta   90.00
_cell.angle_gamma   90.00
#
_symmetry.space_group_name_H-M   'P 1'
#
loop_
_entity.id
_entity.type
_entity.pdbx_description
1 polymer ?
#
loop_
_entity_poly.entity_id
_entity_poly.type
_entity_poly.pdbx_seq_one_letter_code
_entity_poly.pdbx_strand_id
1 'polypeptide(L)' 'MEHKASISVDELYEDVPNEFKTYMSNVRALDFGEKPKYSKLRRMFRSLFVRHGFDYDYVFDWTIRKYLETS' A
#
# COMPACT_ATOMS: atom_id res chain seq x y z
N MET A 1 22.08 15.12 9.39
CA MET A 1 21.06 15.60 8.42
C MET A 1 20.21 14.41 8.03
N GLU A 2 18.94 14.41 8.41
CA GLU A 2 18.02 13.31 8.12
C GLU A 2 17.60 13.36 6.65
N HIS A 3 18.07 12.41 5.86
CA HIS A 3 17.85 12.30 4.41
C HIS A 3 16.39 12.04 3.99
N LYS A 4 15.45 11.99 4.96
CA LYS A 4 14.03 11.67 4.76
C LYS A 4 13.17 12.89 4.36
N ALA A 5 13.74 14.10 4.37
CA ALA A 5 12.98 15.35 4.29
C ALA A 5 12.91 16.01 2.90
N SER A 6 13.61 15.49 1.89
CA SER A 6 13.80 16.25 0.64
C SER A 6 13.02 15.76 -0.58
N ILE A 7 12.20 14.71 -0.44
CA ILE A 7 11.36 14.21 -1.54
C ILE A 7 9.90 14.46 -1.20
N SER A 8 9.22 15.23 -2.03
CA SER A 8 7.80 15.53 -1.85
C SER A 8 6.98 14.24 -1.95
N VAL A 9 5.90 14.13 -1.16
CA VAL A 9 4.95 12.99 -1.29
C VAL A 9 4.34 12.93 -2.71
N ASP A 10 4.38 14.03 -3.45
CA ASP A 10 3.93 14.00 -4.83
C ASP A 10 4.95 13.32 -5.76
N GLU A 11 6.24 13.67 -5.62
CA GLU A 11 7.36 13.09 -6.39
C GLU A 11 7.60 11.61 -6.06
N LEU A 12 7.51 11.23 -4.77
CA LEU A 12 7.74 9.84 -4.37
C LEU A 12 6.64 8.89 -4.89
N TYR A 13 5.49 9.44 -5.24
CA TYR A 13 4.31 8.66 -5.59
C TYR A 13 3.75 8.96 -6.99
N GLU A 14 4.52 9.61 -7.87
CA GLU A 14 4.08 9.95 -9.24
C GLU A 14 3.69 8.71 -10.05
N ASP A 15 4.44 7.61 -9.90
CA ASP A 15 4.25 6.36 -10.66
C ASP A 15 3.43 5.29 -9.89
N VAL A 16 2.99 5.59 -8.66
CA VAL A 16 2.23 4.63 -7.83
C VAL A 16 0.79 5.09 -7.61
N PRO A 17 -0.14 4.14 -7.40
CA PRO A 17 -1.56 4.47 -7.25
C PRO A 17 -1.84 5.50 -6.16
N ASN A 18 -2.77 6.42 -6.43
CA ASN A 18 -3.17 7.50 -5.52
C ASN A 18 -3.61 7.01 -4.14
N GLU A 19 -4.07 5.76 -4.02
CA GLU A 19 -4.33 5.08 -2.76
C GLU A 19 -3.11 5.08 -1.82
N PHE A 20 -1.89 4.95 -2.34
CA PHE A 20 -0.67 5.00 -1.53
C PHE A 20 -0.36 6.42 -1.02
N LYS A 21 -0.54 7.45 -1.88
CA LYS A 21 -0.48 8.86 -1.45
C LYS A 21 -1.48 9.12 -0.33
N THR A 22 -2.73 8.70 -0.55
CA THR A 22 -3.82 8.84 0.42
C THR A 22 -3.50 8.17 1.75
N TYR A 23 -2.97 6.95 1.72
CA TYR A 23 -2.53 6.24 2.93
C TYR A 23 -1.46 7.03 3.69
N MET A 24 -0.40 7.50 2.99
CA MET A 24 0.72 8.20 3.62
C MET A 24 0.28 9.54 4.23
N SER A 25 -0.58 10.29 3.53
CA SER A 25 -1.16 11.53 4.07
C SER A 25 -2.05 11.26 5.29
N ASN A 26 -2.87 10.20 5.26
CA ASN A 26 -3.68 9.83 6.43
C ASN A 26 -2.81 9.47 7.62
N VAL A 27 -1.77 8.65 7.45
CA VAL A 27 -0.88 8.24 8.56
C VAL A 27 -0.10 9.42 9.13
N ARG A 28 0.37 10.35 8.28
CA ARG A 28 1.08 11.56 8.73
C ARG A 28 0.18 12.59 9.43
N ALA A 29 -1.13 12.56 9.15
CA ALA A 29 -2.11 13.46 9.74
C ALA A 29 -2.73 12.94 11.04
N LEU A 30 -2.39 11.72 11.47
CA LEU A 30 -2.88 11.17 12.74
C LEU A 30 -2.25 11.90 13.92
N ASP A 31 -3.09 12.34 14.84
CA ASP A 31 -2.64 12.90 16.11
C ASP A 31 -2.14 11.80 17.07
N PHE A 32 -1.35 12.19 18.06
CA PHE A 32 -0.78 11.25 19.01
C PHE A 32 -1.89 10.64 19.90
N GLY A 33 -2.17 9.36 19.69
CA GLY A 33 -3.24 8.63 20.39
C GLY A 33 -4.52 8.45 19.55
N GLU A 34 -4.58 9.02 18.35
CA GLU A 34 -5.67 8.74 17.42
C GLU A 34 -5.54 7.34 16.81
N LYS A 35 -6.61 6.55 16.84
CA LYS A 35 -6.64 5.22 16.23
C LYS A 35 -6.88 5.35 14.72
N PRO A 36 -5.97 4.87 13.86
CA PRO A 36 -6.20 4.87 12.43
C PRO A 36 -7.48 4.11 12.08
N LYS A 37 -8.21 4.57 11.06
CA LYS A 37 -9.38 3.85 10.52
C LYS A 37 -8.93 2.67 9.65
N TYR A 38 -8.32 1.64 10.27
CA TYR A 38 -7.72 0.49 9.60
C TYR A 38 -8.67 -0.19 8.62
N SER A 39 -9.96 -0.31 8.93
CA SER A 39 -10.97 -0.91 8.05
C SER A 39 -11.09 -0.17 6.71
N LYS A 40 -11.03 1.18 6.74
CA LYS A 40 -11.08 2.01 5.53
C LYS A 40 -9.81 1.83 4.70
N LEU A 41 -8.64 1.86 5.35
CA LEU A 41 -7.35 1.70 4.69
C LEU A 41 -7.23 0.32 4.03
N ARG A 42 -7.62 -0.75 4.73
CA ARG A 42 -7.66 -2.11 4.19
C ARG A 42 -8.62 -2.23 3.01
N ARG A 43 -9.81 -1.63 3.10
CA ARG A 43 -10.78 -1.65 2.00
C ARG A 43 -10.25 -0.95 0.75
N MET A 44 -9.56 0.17 0.92
CA MET A 44 -8.95 0.93 -0.17
C MET A 44 -7.93 0.09 -0.95
N PHE A 45 -6.97 -0.54 -0.26
CA PHE A 45 -6.00 -1.43 -0.92
C PHE A 45 -6.66 -2.65 -1.55
N ARG A 46 -7.67 -3.24 -0.91
CA ARG A 46 -8.42 -4.37 -1.48
C ARG A 46 -9.12 -3.98 -2.78
N SER A 47 -9.74 -2.81 -2.83
CA SER A 47 -10.38 -2.30 -4.06
C SER A 47 -9.36 -2.02 -5.17
N LEU A 48 -8.19 -1.47 -4.83
CA LEU A 48 -7.09 -1.27 -5.78
C LEU A 48 -6.58 -2.60 -6.36
N PHE A 49 -6.41 -3.60 -5.49
CA PHE A 49 -5.93 -4.94 -5.85
C PHE A 49 -6.89 -5.63 -6.83
N VAL A 50 -8.19 -5.62 -6.53
CA VAL A 50 -9.22 -6.18 -7.43
C VAL A 50 -9.30 -5.39 -8.75
N ARG A 51 -9.14 -4.06 -8.74
CA ARG A 51 -9.15 -3.24 -9.96
C ARG A 51 -7.99 -3.59 -10.90
N HIS A 52 -6.84 -3.98 -10.37
CA HIS A 52 -5.70 -4.44 -11.18
C HIS A 52 -5.84 -5.90 -11.65
N GLY A 53 -6.94 -6.58 -11.30
CA GLY A 53 -7.20 -7.95 -11.73
C GLY A 53 -6.43 -9.01 -10.96
N PHE A 54 -5.89 -8.69 -9.78
CA PHE A 54 -5.19 -9.65 -8.95
C PHE A 54 -6.17 -10.54 -8.17
N ASP A 55 -5.82 -11.82 -8.06
CA ASP A 55 -6.57 -12.81 -7.29
C ASP A 55 -6.07 -12.91 -5.85
N TYR A 56 -6.98 -13.20 -4.92
CA TYR A 56 -6.64 -13.39 -3.50
C TYR A 56 -6.18 -14.84 -3.25
N ASP A 57 -5.19 -15.30 -4.02
CA ASP A 57 -4.65 -16.66 -4.02
C ASP A 57 -3.51 -16.87 -3.00
N TYR A 58 -3.13 -15.81 -2.28
CA TYR A 58 -1.99 -15.79 -1.35
C TYR A 58 -0.65 -16.12 -2.03
N VAL A 59 -0.55 -15.92 -3.35
CA VAL A 59 0.70 -16.07 -4.10
C VAL A 59 1.42 -14.72 -4.15
N PHE A 60 2.53 -14.65 -3.43
CA PHE A 60 3.45 -13.53 -3.41
C PHE A 60 4.70 -13.85 -4.24
N ASP A 61 5.49 -12.84 -4.61
CA ASP A 61 6.73 -13.03 -5.40
C ASP A 61 7.66 -14.11 -4.83
N TRP A 62 7.76 -14.19 -3.50
CA TRP A 62 8.60 -15.19 -2.81
C TRP A 62 7.95 -16.59 -2.70
N THR A 63 6.66 -16.74 -3.00
CA THR A 63 5.94 -18.03 -3.01
C THR A 63 5.68 -18.57 -4.41
N ILE A 64 5.89 -17.77 -5.47
CA ILE A 64 5.66 -18.17 -6.87
C ILE A 64 6.35 -19.48 -7.22
N ARG A 65 7.63 -19.66 -6.84
CA ARG A 65 8.37 -20.90 -7.16
C ARG A 65 7.69 -22.15 -6.61
N LYS A 66 7.27 -22.11 -5.33
CA LYS A 66 6.58 -23.22 -4.68
C LYS A 66 5.17 -23.45 -5.26
N TYR A 67 4.48 -22.38 -5.64
CA TYR A 67 3.15 -22.47 -6.25
C TYR A 67 3.20 -23.13 -7.63
N LEU A 68 4.17 -22.77 -8.46
CA LEU A 68 4.39 -23.36 -9.79
C LEU A 68 4.93 -24.81 -9.72
N GLU A 69 5.68 -25.16 -8.67
CA GLU A 69 6.17 -26.54 -8.47
C GLU A 69 5.08 -27.49 -7.94
N THR A 70 3.96 -26.97 -7.41
CA THR A 70 2.90 -27.78 -6.78
C THR A 70 1.58 -27.79 -7.58
N SER A 71 1.44 -26.96 -8.62
CA SER A 71 0.28 -26.91 -9.52
C SER A 71 0.48 -27.74 -10.80
#